data_AF-B7PWS2-F1
#
_entry.id   AF-B7PWS2-F1
#
_cell.length_a   1.000
_cell.length_b   1.000
_cell.length_c   1.000
_cell.angle_alpha   90.00
_cell.angle_beta   90.00
_cell.angle_gamma   90.00
#
_symmetry.space_group_name_H-M   'P 1'
#
loop_
_entity.id
_entity.type
_entity.pdbx_description
1 polymer ?
#
loop_
_entity_poly.entity_id
_entity_poly.type
_entity_poly.pdbx_seq_one_letter_code
_entity_poly.pdbx_strand_id
1 'polypeptide(L)' 'MNDGQLLSLSEKALHDNCLRGYLCKRTADSARWQLRWFVLYQNLLFYYESDSAAKPSGVLFLEGSYCERLLTPKILK' A
#
# COMPACT_ATOMS: atom_id res chain seq x y z
N MET A 1 -10.33 13.78 -6.49
CA MET A 1 -10.19 13.87 -5.02
C MET A 1 -9.14 14.92 -4.74
N ASN A 2 -9.35 15.82 -3.78
CA ASN A 2 -8.33 16.82 -3.45
C ASN A 2 -7.30 16.24 -2.46
N ASP A 3 -6.10 16.83 -2.40
CA ASP A 3 -5.00 16.31 -1.57
C ASP A 3 -5.33 16.34 -0.06
N GLY A 4 -6.11 17.34 0.37
CA GLY A 4 -6.55 17.44 1.76
C GLY A 4 -7.49 16.31 2.18
N GLN A 5 -8.41 15.89 1.30
CA GLN A 5 -9.29 14.75 1.52
C GLN A 5 -8.48 13.45 1.61
N LEU A 6 -7.48 13.26 0.73
CA LEU A 6 -6.61 12.09 0.78
C LEU A 6 -5.83 12.00 2.08
N LEU A 7 -5.29 13.13 2.56
CA LEU A 7 -4.57 13.18 3.82
C LEU A 7 -5.48 12.81 4.99
N SER A 8 -6.68 13.41 5.06
CA SER A 8 -7.67 13.08 6.11
C SER A 8 -8.09 11.61 6.09
N LEU A 9 -8.23 11.00 4.91
CA LEU A 9 -8.53 9.58 4.78
C LEU A 9 -7.35 8.71 5.23
N SER A 10 -6.12 9.11 4.93
CA SER A 10 -4.91 8.40 5.37
C SER A 10 -4.75 8.41 6.90
N GLU A 11 -5.07 9.54 7.55
CA GLU A 11 -5.07 9.65 9.02
C GLU A 11 -6.08 8.68 9.64
N LYS A 12 -7.32 8.65 9.11
CA LYS A 12 -8.34 7.69 9.56
C LYS A 12 -7.89 6.24 9.38
N ALA A 13 -7.26 5.92 8.25
CA ALA A 13 -6.73 4.59 7.99
C ALA A 13 -5.72 4.11 9.05
N LEU A 14 -4.89 5.02 9.58
CA LEU A 14 -3.90 4.68 10.61
C LEU A 14 -4.55 4.37 11.97
N HIS A 15 -5.68 5.00 12.29
CA HIS A 15 -6.40 4.84 13.56
C HIS A 15 -7.45 3.72 13.55
N ASP A 16 -8.02 3.37 12.41
CA ASP A 16 -8.98 2.29 12.28
C ASP A 16 -8.31 0.91 12.35
N ASN A 17 -9.00 -0.14 12.79
CA ASN A 17 -8.46 -1.51 12.78
C ASN A 17 -8.44 -2.14 11.37
N CYS A 18 -7.74 -1.48 10.45
CA CYS A 18 -7.51 -1.88 9.07
C CYS A 18 -6.40 -2.92 8.93
N LEU A 19 -6.52 -3.75 7.87
CA LEU A 19 -5.43 -4.61 7.42
C LEU A 19 -4.22 -3.75 7.07
N ARG A 20 -3.07 -4.11 7.64
CA ARG A 20 -1.83 -3.35 7.54
C ARG A 20 -0.63 -4.28 7.62
N GLY A 21 0.45 -3.92 6.95
CA GLY A 21 1.63 -4.78 6.90
C GLY A 21 2.70 -4.28 5.93
N TYR A 22 3.91 -4.81 6.09
CA TYR A 22 5.00 -4.56 5.15
C TYR A 22 4.82 -5.39 3.87
N LEU A 23 4.92 -4.74 2.71
CA LEU A 23 4.98 -5.38 1.40
C LEU A 23 6.10 -4.77 0.54
N CYS A 24 6.60 -5.53 -0.43
CA CYS A 24 7.55 -5.03 -1.41
C CYS A 24 6.81 -4.33 -2.56
N LYS A 25 7.14 -3.06 -2.79
CA LYS A 25 6.62 -2.24 -3.89
C LYS A 25 7.72 -1.99 -4.92
N ARG A 26 7.47 -2.28 -6.20
CA ARG A 26 8.35 -1.84 -7.29
C ARG A 26 8.13 -0.34 -7.53
N THR A 27 9.19 0.44 -7.53
CA THR A 27 9.11 1.86 -7.87
C THR A 27 9.03 2.05 -9.39
N ALA A 28 8.32 3.09 -9.83
CA ALA A 28 8.11 3.34 -11.26
C ALA A 28 9.36 3.91 -11.95
N ASP A 29 10.19 4.62 -11.19
CA ASP A 29 11.35 5.39 -11.64
C ASP A 29 12.62 4.54 -11.83
N SER A 30 12.89 3.64 -10.89
CA SER A 30 14.16 2.89 -10.83
C SER A 30 14.00 1.38 -10.96
N ALA A 31 12.77 0.88 -11.12
CA ALA A 31 12.42 -0.53 -11.14
C ALA A 31 12.91 -1.32 -9.91
N ARG A 32 13.31 -0.63 -8.83
CA ARG A 32 13.77 -1.25 -7.58
C ARG A 32 12.57 -1.66 -6.74
N TRP A 33 12.71 -2.78 -6.02
CA TRP A 33 11.76 -3.19 -5.00
C TRP A 33 12.13 -2.54 -3.68
N GLN A 34 11.18 -1.88 -3.04
CA GLN A 34 11.34 -1.25 -1.74
C GLN A 34 10.31 -1.80 -0.77
N LEU A 35 10.74 -2.00 0.48
CA LEU A 35 9.83 -2.35 1.56
C LEU A 35 9.03 -1.10 1.97
N ARG A 36 7.71 -1.22 2.00
CA ARG A 36 6.79 -0.13 2.39
C ARG A 36 5.75 -0.67 3.35
N TRP A 37 5.33 0.17 4.28
CA TRP A 37 4.20 -0.14 5.15
C TRP A 37 2.91 0.19 4.41
N PHE A 38 2.01 -0.79 4.28
CA PHE A 38 0.73 -0.62 3.61
C PHE A 38 -0.41 -0.65 4.61
N VAL A 39 -1.43 0.16 4.35
CA VAL A 39 -2.68 0.20 5.12
C VAL A 39 -3.85 0.20 4.15
N LEU A 40 -4.71 -0.81 4.26
CA LEU A 40 -5.91 -0.95 3.45
C LEU A 40 -7.11 -0.35 4.18
N TYR A 41 -7.64 0.76 3.65
CA TYR A 41 -8.81 1.45 4.17
C TYR A 41 -9.88 1.54 3.09
N GLN A 42 -10.98 0.80 3.26
CA GLN A 42 -12.03 0.65 2.25
C GLN A 42 -11.44 0.15 0.91
N ASN A 43 -11.58 0.91 -0.17
CA ASN A 43 -11.01 0.66 -1.50
C ASN A 43 -9.69 1.42 -1.75
N LEU A 44 -9.07 1.99 -0.70
CA LEU A 44 -7.83 2.75 -0.79
C LEU A 44 -6.70 1.97 -0.12
N LEU A 45 -5.61 1.79 -0.85
CA LEU A 45 -4.39 1.18 -0.34
C LEU A 45 -3.33 2.26 -0.20
N PHE A 46 -3.19 2.79 1.01
CA PHE A 46 -2.14 3.75 1.35
C PHE A 46 -0.83 3.01 1.57
N TYR A 47 0.29 3.67 1.24
CA TYR A 47 1.61 3.18 1.60
C TYR A 47 2.49 4.29 2.16
N TYR A 48 3.36 3.91 3.08
CA TYR A 48 4.21 4.77 3.88
C TYR A 48 5.66 4.26 3.84
N GLU A 49 6.61 5.15 4.15
CA GLU A 49 8.03 4.75 4.27
C GLU A 49 8.23 3.70 5.38
N SER A 50 7.49 3.81 6.49
CA SER A 50 7.51 2.90 7.63
C SER A 50 6.15 2.90 8.37
N ASP A 51 5.99 2.00 9.32
CA ASP A 51 4.83 1.91 10.23
C ASP A 51 4.71 3.09 11.21
N SER A 52 5.80 3.80 11.45
CA SER A 52 5.84 5.01 12.28
C SER A 52 5.57 6.32 11.52
N ALA A 53 5.44 6.26 10.19
CA ALA A 53 5.31 7.46 9.37
C ALA A 53 3.87 7.99 9.39
N ALA A 54 3.71 9.28 9.65
CA ALA A 54 2.40 9.92 9.76
C ALA A 54 1.76 10.31 8.42
N LYS A 55 2.58 10.46 7.37
CA LYS A 55 2.11 10.87 6.03
C LYS A 55 2.32 9.75 5.02
N PRO A 56 1.32 9.47 4.17
CA PRO A 56 1.48 8.46 3.12
C PRO A 56 2.47 8.96 2.06
N SER A 57 3.33 8.06 1.59
CA SER A 57 4.14 8.26 0.39
C SER A 57 3.28 8.17 -0.88
N GLY A 58 2.11 7.54 -0.80
CA GLY A 58 1.10 7.57 -1.85
C GLY A 58 -0.11 6.67 -1.56
N VAL A 59 -1.01 6.60 -2.55
CA VAL A 59 -2.24 5.83 -2.48
C VAL A 59 -2.46 5.07 -3.80
N LEU A 60 -3.02 3.87 -3.71
CA LEU A 60 -3.57 3.14 -4.86
C LEU A 60 -5.08 2.99 -4.67
N PHE A 61 -5.84 3.28 -5.72
CA PHE A 61 -7.28 3.02 -5.76
C PHE A 61 -7.50 1.59 -6.24
N LEU A 62 -8.12 0.78 -5.40
CA LEU A 62 -8.34 -0.64 -5.69
C LEU A 62 -9.67 -0.92 -6.39
N GLU A 63 -10.51 0.09 -6.61
CA GLU A 63 -11.76 -0.07 -7.34
C GLU A 63 -11.46 -0.58 -8.77
N GLY A 64 -12.05 -1.73 -9.12
CA GLY A 64 -11.79 -2.41 -10.39
C GLY A 64 -10.40 -3.06 -10.52
N SER A 65 -9.61 -3.11 -9.44
CA SER A 65 -8.34 -3.84 -9.43
C SER A 65 -8.55 -5.34 -9.24
N TYR A 66 -7.68 -6.14 -9.84
CA TYR A 66 -7.65 -7.59 -9.70
C TYR A 66 -6.27 -8.04 -9.23
N CYS A 67 -6.24 -9.06 -8.38
CA CYS A 67 -5.00 -9.69 -7.96
C CYS A 67 -4.90 -11.07 -8.58
N GLU A 68 -3.81 -11.32 -9.30
CA GLU A 68 -3.50 -12.65 -9.78
C GLU A 68 -2.50 -13.30 -8.82
N ARG A 69 -2.85 -14.49 -8.34
CA ARG A 69 -1.93 -15.28 -7.53
C ARG A 69 -0.88 -15.86 -8.47
N LEU A 70 0.32 -15.29 -8.44
CA LEU A 70 1.48 -15.93 -9.05
C LEU A 70 1.78 -17.19 -8.26
N LEU A 71 1.41 -18.34 -8.81
CA LEU A 71 1.95 -19.63 -8.39
C LEU A 71 3.41 -19.62 -8.84
N THR A 72 4.32 -19.13 -8.01
CA THR A 72 5.73 -19.43 -8.22
C THR A 72 5.84 -20.95 -8.20
N PRO A 73 6.34 -21.59 -9.26
CA PRO A 73 6.67 -23.01 -9.19
C PRO A 73 7.56 -23.16 -7.97
N LYS A 74 7.19 -24.06 -7.04
CA LYS A 74 8.10 -24.46 -5.97
C LYS A 74 9.42 -24.73 -6.67
N ILE A 75 10.46 -23.96 -6.35
CA ILE A 75 11.79 -24.21 -6.86
C ILE A 75 12.12 -25.60 -6.35
N LEU A 76 12.06 -26.59 -7.24
CA LEU A 76 12.63 -27.91 -7.04
C LEU A 76 14.13 -27.67 -6.84
N LYS A 77 14.55 -27.66 -5.59
CA LYS A 77 15.88 -28.09 -5.16
C LYS A 77 15.73 -28.82 -3.83
#